data_AF-A0AAE4Q3Q2-F1
#
_entry.id   AF-A0AAE4Q3Q2-F1
#
_cell.length_a   1.000
_cell.length_b   1.000
_cell.length_c   1.000
_cell.angle_alpha   90.00
_cell.angle_beta   90.00
_cell.angle_gamma   90.00
#
_symmetry.space_group_name_H-M   'P 1'
#
loop_
_entity.id
_entity.type
_entity.pdbx_description
1 polymer ?
#
loop_
_entity_poly.entity_id
_entity_poly.type
_entity_poly.pdbx_seq_one_letter_code
_entity_poly.pdbx_strand_id
1 'polypeptide(L)' 'MSQNKSGNWFVFGYTDDETESQRPLQRDTSERGYQAHFVMQSHQHRRRQYQLYLESCQKDCEFWLNQSQGMWFLERKT' A
#
# COMPACT_ATOMS: atom_id res chain seq x y z
N MET A 1 2.02 -34.48 13.02
CA MET A 1 2.73 -34.32 11.72
C MET A 1 2.73 -32.85 11.36
N SER A 2 3.73 -32.08 11.83
CA SER A 2 3.90 -30.69 11.43
C SER A 2 4.68 -30.68 10.12
N GLN A 3 3.98 -30.46 9.01
CA GLN A 3 4.62 -30.30 7.71
C GLN A 3 5.40 -28.97 7.75
N ASN A 4 6.72 -29.07 7.92
CA ASN A 4 7.65 -27.97 7.62
C ASN A 4 7.51 -27.66 6.12
N LYS A 5 6.64 -26.70 5.77
CA LYS A 5 6.76 -26.01 4.49
C LYS A 5 7.89 -25.01 4.65
N SER A 6 9.06 -25.32 4.09
CA SER A 6 10.00 -24.29 3.65
C SER A 6 9.35 -23.55 2.49
N GLY A 7 8.34 -22.72 2.78
CA GLY A 7 7.62 -21.92 1.81
C GLY A 7 8.15 -20.50 1.81
N ASN A 8 8.21 -19.89 0.63
CA ASN A 8 8.37 -18.44 0.54
C ASN A 8 7.21 -17.78 1.29
N TRP A 9 7.51 -16.88 2.21
CA TRP A 9 6.52 -16.08 2.92
C TRP A 9 6.28 -14.79 2.13
N PHE A 10 5.04 -14.51 1.76
CA PHE A 10 4.63 -13.29 1.09
C PHE A 10 4.11 -12.28 2.11
N VAL A 11 4.67 -11.08 2.06
CA VAL A 11 4.22 -9.93 2.84
C VAL A 11 3.55 -8.95 1.88
N PHE A 12 2.33 -8.55 2.20
CA PHE A 12 1.61 -7.51 1.48
C PHE A 12 1.69 -6.19 2.23
N GLY A 13 2.30 -5.18 1.62
CA GLY A 13 2.32 -3.82 2.15
C GLY A 13 1.01 -3.09 1.83
N TYR A 14 0.41 -2.47 2.83
CA TYR A 14 -0.73 -1.59 2.63
C TYR A 14 -0.63 -0.32 3.47
N THR A 15 -1.36 0.71 3.07
CA THR A 15 -1.45 2.00 3.75
C THR A 15 -2.88 2.49 3.56
N ASP A 16 -3.45 3.12 4.59
CA ASP A 16 -4.79 3.72 4.48
C ASP A 16 -4.82 4.86 3.45
N ASP A 17 -6.03 5.18 3.01
CA ASP A 17 -6.28 6.12 1.92
C ASP A 17 -5.77 7.52 2.24
N GLU A 18 -5.91 7.93 3.49
CA GLU A 18 -5.50 9.24 3.96
C GLU A 18 -3.98 9.37 3.88
N THR A 19 -3.26 8.45 4.49
CA THR A 19 -1.79 8.41 4.52
C THR A 19 -1.22 8.19 3.12
N GLU A 20 -1.84 7.34 2.30
CA GLU A 20 -1.45 7.13 0.90
C GLU A 20 -1.59 8.43 0.10
N SER A 21 -2.68 9.19 0.27
CA SER A 21 -2.92 10.43 -0.49
C SER A 21 -2.03 11.60 -0.05
N GLN A 22 -1.73 11.71 1.25
CA GLN A 22 -0.94 12.82 1.79
C GLN A 22 0.53 12.76 1.37
N ARG A 23 1.13 11.57 1.25
CA ARG A 23 2.56 11.44 0.92
C ARG A 23 2.92 11.94 -0.50
N PRO A 24 2.23 11.52 -1.59
CA PRO A 24 2.42 12.09 -2.91
C PRO A 24 2.06 13.57 -2.94
N LEU A 25 0.98 13.98 -2.27
CA LEU A 25 0.57 15.38 -2.23
C LEU A 25 1.67 16.26 -1.66
N GLN A 26 2.19 15.92 -0.47
CA GLN A 26 3.28 16.65 0.16
C GLN A 26 4.52 16.70 -0.75
N ARG A 27 5.03 15.53 -1.15
CA ARG A 27 6.25 15.44 -1.97
C ARG A 27 6.13 16.18 -3.31
N ASP A 28 5.04 15.96 -4.03
CA ASP A 28 4.90 16.48 -5.39
C ASP A 28 4.59 18.00 -5.40
N THR A 29 3.96 18.52 -4.34
CA THR A 29 3.75 19.98 -4.18
C THR A 29 4.99 20.70 -3.66
N SER A 30 5.68 20.16 -2.65
CA SER A 30 6.82 20.84 -2.02
C SER A 30 8.13 20.66 -2.76
N GLU A 31 8.40 19.47 -3.32
CA GLU A 31 9.70 19.15 -3.94
C GLU A 31 9.67 19.32 -5.46
N ARG A 32 8.50 19.14 -6.10
CA ARG A 32 8.37 19.13 -7.57
C ARG A 32 7.56 20.29 -8.14
N GLY A 33 6.94 21.10 -7.28
CA GLY A 33 6.17 22.28 -7.69
C GLY A 33 4.87 21.97 -8.45
N TYR A 34 4.35 20.74 -8.37
CA TYR A 34 3.08 20.40 -8.98
C TYR A 34 1.90 21.01 -8.21
N GLN A 35 0.83 21.35 -8.92
CA GLN A 35 -0.39 21.86 -8.28
C GLN A 35 -1.12 20.72 -7.54
N ALA A 36 -1.57 20.99 -6.31
CA ALA A 36 -2.23 20.02 -5.44
C ALA A 36 -3.40 19.28 -6.12
N HIS A 37 -4.25 20.00 -6.87
CA HIS A 37 -5.40 19.40 -7.54
C HIS A 37 -5.00 18.36 -8.60
N PHE A 38 -3.94 18.61 -9.38
CA PHE A 38 -3.45 17.65 -10.37
C PHE A 38 -2.87 16.39 -9.72
N VAL A 39 -2.16 16.54 -8.59
CA VAL A 39 -1.62 15.41 -7.84
C VAL A 39 -2.74 14.52 -7.30
N MET A 40 -3.76 15.13 -6.69
CA MET A 40 -4.92 14.41 -6.15
C MET A 40 -5.73 13.69 -7.25
N GLN A 41 -5.99 14.36 -8.37
CA GLN A 41 -6.72 13.75 -9.49
C GLN A 41 -5.93 12.54 -10.06
N SER A 42 -4.63 12.72 -10.27
CA SER A 42 -3.75 11.64 -10.77
C SER A 42 -3.68 10.47 -9.79
N HIS A 43 -3.70 10.75 -8.48
CA HIS A 43 -3.76 9.72 -7.44
C HIS A 43 -5.05 8.90 -7.51
N GLN A 44 -6.21 9.57 -7.57
CA GLN A 44 -7.52 8.93 -7.66
C GLN A 44 -7.64 8.02 -8.89
N HIS A 45 -7.15 8.45 -10.05
CA HIS A 45 -7.16 7.63 -11.27
C HIS A 45 -6.33 6.34 -11.14
N ARG A 46 -5.18 6.41 -10.47
CA ARG A 46 -4.26 5.26 -10.29
C ARG A 46 -4.75 4.28 -9.24
N ARG A 47 -5.47 4.76 -8.21
CA ARG A 47 -5.90 3.96 -7.07
C ARG A 47 -6.70 2.72 -7.47
N ARG A 48 -7.66 2.87 -8.39
CA ARG A 48 -8.44 1.74 -8.90
C ARG A 48 -7.56 0.71 -9.64
N GLN A 49 -6.57 1.18 -10.38
CA GLN A 49 -5.65 0.31 -11.10
C GLN A 49 -4.81 -0.50 -10.12
N TYR A 50 -4.25 0.14 -9.09
CA TYR A 50 -3.48 -0.57 -8.06
C TYR A 50 -4.30 -1.61 -7.32
N GLN A 51 -5.55 -1.30 -6.95
CA GLN A 51 -6.44 -2.27 -6.32
C GLN A 51 -6.63 -3.51 -7.19
N LEU A 52 -6.89 -3.34 -8.49
CA LEU A 52 -7.09 -4.46 -9.42
C LEU A 52 -5.82 -5.28 -9.62
N TYR A 53 -4.66 -4.63 -9.79
CA TYR A 53 -3.40 -5.33 -10.05
C TYR A 53 -2.86 -6.06 -8.81
N LEU A 54 -3.16 -5.56 -7.62
CA LEU A 54 -2.63 -6.10 -6.37
C LEU A 54 -3.59 -7.06 -5.66
N GLU A 55 -4.83 -7.21 -6.15
CA GLU A 55 -5.85 -8.03 -5.51
C GLU A 55 -5.39 -9.49 -5.30
N SER A 56 -4.74 -10.10 -6.29
CA SER A 56 -4.22 -11.47 -6.16
C SER A 56 -3.10 -11.55 -5.13
N CYS A 57 -2.14 -10.63 -5.17
CA CYS A 57 -1.05 -10.55 -4.19
C CYS A 57 -1.56 -10.33 -2.76
N GLN A 58 -2.59 -9.51 -2.60
CA GLN A 58 -3.24 -9.28 -1.31
C GLN A 58 -4.00 -10.53 -0.83
N LYS A 59 -4.58 -11.32 -1.73
CA LYS A 59 -5.28 -12.57 -1.40
C LYS A 59 -4.32 -13.66 -0.93
N ASP A 60 -3.19 -13.81 -1.61
CA ASP A 60 -2.27 -14.93 -1.41
C ASP A 60 -1.22 -14.69 -0.30
N CYS A 61 -1.15 -13.48 0.27
CA CYS A 61 -0.16 -13.18 1.30
C CYS A 61 -0.45 -13.82 2.66
N GLU A 62 0.61 -14.21 3.36
CA GLU A 62 0.55 -14.71 4.74
C GLU A 62 0.64 -13.58 5.78
N PHE A 63 1.25 -12.45 5.42
CA PHE A 63 1.44 -11.32 6.32
C PHE A 63 1.01 -10.00 5.70
N TRP A 64 0.47 -9.11 6.54
CA TRP A 64 0.13 -7.73 6.21
C TRP A 64 1.12 -6.78 6.89
N LEU A 65 1.72 -5.89 6.11
CA LEU A 65 2.54 -4.80 6.62
C LEU A 65 1.75 -3.49 6.46
N ASN A 66 1.15 -3.04 7.55
CA ASN A 66 0.42 -1.78 7.60
C ASN A 66 1.38 -0.62 7.87
N GLN A 67 1.40 0.39 6.98
CA GLN A 67 2.17 1.62 7.14
C GLN A 67 1.29 2.88 7.34
N SER A 68 0.07 2.70 7.79
CA SER A 68 -0.91 3.76 8.04
C SER A 68 -0.47 4.70 9.16
N GLN A 69 -0.83 5.99 9.06
CA GLN A 69 -0.56 7.02 10.07
C GLN A 69 0.93 7.16 10.44
N GLY A 70 1.83 6.76 9.54
CA GLY A 70 3.28 6.80 9.77
C GLY A 70 3.80 5.73 10.73
N MET A 71 2.94 4.80 11.16
CA MET A 71 3.29 3.69 12.03
C MET A 71 3.51 2.41 11.21
N TRP A 72 4.27 1.46 11.74
CA TRP A 72 4.50 0.17 11.08
C TRP A 72 3.95 -0.96 11.94
N PHE A 73 3.02 -1.74 11.38
CA PHE A 73 2.47 -2.93 12.03
C PHE A 73 2.59 -4.12 11.09
N LEU A 74 3.15 -5.22 11.59
CA LEU A 74 3.22 -6.49 10.87
C LEU A 74 2.25 -7.47 11.53
N GLU A 75 1.31 -7.96 10.75
CA GLU A 75 0.27 -8.87 11.22
C GLU A 75 0.25 -10.12 10.35
N ARG A 76 -0.05 -11.28 10.95
CA ARG A 76 -0.30 -12.50 10.19
C ARG A 76 -1.76 -12.48 9.72
N LYS A 77 -1.97 -12.67 8.41
CA LYS A 77 -3.31 -12.79 7.84
C LYS A 77 -3.96 -14.08 8.36
N THR A 78 -5.14 -13.95 8.99
CA THR A 78 -5.85 -15.07 9.61
C THR A 78 -6.73 -15.79 8.60
#